data_AF-A0A7W9ETG5-F1
#
_entry.id   AF-A0A7W9ETG5-F1
#
_cell.length_a   1.000
_cell.length_b   1.000
_cell.length_c   1.000
_cell.angle_alpha   90.00
_cell.angle_beta   90.00
_cell.angle_gamma   90.00
#
_symmetry.space_group_name_H-M   'P 1'
#
loop_
_entity.id
_entity.type
_entity.pdbx_description
1 polymer ?
#
loop_
_entity_poly.entity_id
_entity_poly.type
_entity_poly.pdbx_seq_one_letter_code
_entity_poly.pdbx_strand_id
1 'polypeptide(L)'
;MIGSADEFVRLRTSDEPDEYRRAAMDEAPESVWLEVVQAYPEMRRWVAHNKTVPMSVLNLLAADQDEDVRIAVAQKGKLTADLFSQLSRDPSPTVRQRIASNAKTPTAVRERLASDADESVATEARTRLG
;
A
#
# COMPACT_ATOMS: atom_id res chain seq x y z
N MET A 1 -2.71 20.04 -5.35
CA MET A 1 -2.42 19.79 -3.92
C MET A 1 -3.74 19.75 -3.19
N ILE A 2 -3.92 18.78 -2.28
CA ILE A 2 -5.11 18.61 -1.44
C ILE A 2 -4.86 19.33 -0.12
N GLY A 3 -5.78 20.20 0.28
CA GLY A 3 -5.61 21.11 1.41
C GLY A 3 -6.14 20.60 2.75
N SER A 4 -7.01 19.59 2.77
CA SER A 4 -7.62 19.06 4.00
C SER A 4 -8.10 17.61 3.85
N ALA A 5 -8.38 16.96 4.99
CA ALA A 5 -8.95 15.62 5.00
C ALA A 5 -10.36 15.58 4.38
N ASP A 6 -11.20 16.57 4.69
CA ASP A 6 -12.53 16.71 4.10
C ASP A 6 -12.48 16.91 2.59
N GLU A 7 -11.51 17.69 2.08
CA GLU A 7 -11.31 17.82 0.64
C GLU A 7 -10.92 16.48 0.02
N PHE A 8 -10.02 15.71 0.65
CA PHE A 8 -9.68 14.38 0.14
C PHE A 8 -10.91 13.47 0.05
N VAL A 9 -11.73 13.42 1.10
CA VAL A 9 -12.97 12.63 1.15
C VAL A 9 -13.90 13.07 0.02
N ARG A 10 -14.18 14.36 -0.10
CA ARG A 10 -15.04 14.94 -1.13
C ARG A 10 -14.56 14.60 -2.54
N LEU A 11 -13.27 14.80 -2.82
CA LEU A 11 -12.66 14.45 -4.11
C LEU A 11 -12.77 12.95 -4.37
N ARG A 12 -12.63 12.12 -3.33
CA ARG A 12 -12.65 10.67 -3.48
C ARG A 12 -14.03 10.13 -3.83
N THR A 13 -15.08 10.74 -3.29
CA THR A 13 -16.49 10.38 -3.49
C THR A 13 -17.17 11.17 -4.61
N SER A 14 -16.42 12.00 -5.33
CA SER A 14 -16.96 12.78 -6.44
C SER A 14 -17.21 11.90 -7.66
N ASP A 15 -18.35 12.12 -8.32
CA ASP A 15 -18.68 11.53 -9.62
C ASP A 15 -17.92 12.22 -10.78
N GLU A 16 -17.28 13.36 -10.51
CA GLU A 16 -16.47 14.07 -11.51
C GLU A 16 -15.12 13.36 -11.72
N PRO A 17 -14.81 12.85 -12.93
CA PRO A 17 -13.59 12.08 -13.17
C PRO A 17 -12.30 12.84 -12.85
N ASP A 18 -12.31 14.16 -13.02
CA ASP A 18 -11.14 15.01 -12.77
C ASP A 18 -10.88 15.17 -11.27
N GLU A 19 -11.93 15.36 -10.47
CA GLU A 19 -11.81 15.35 -9.00
C GLU A 19 -11.40 13.97 -8.49
N TYR A 20 -11.99 12.92 -9.05
CA TYR A 20 -11.62 11.56 -8.71
C TYR A 20 -10.13 11.32 -8.99
N ARG A 21 -9.63 11.79 -10.14
CA ARG A 21 -8.22 11.71 -10.50
C ARG A 21 -7.33 12.51 -9.56
N ARG A 22 -7.72 13.73 -9.17
CA ARG A 22 -6.99 14.56 -8.21
C ARG A 22 -6.76 13.82 -6.90
N ALA A 23 -7.77 13.21 -6.30
CA ALA A 23 -7.57 12.44 -5.05
C ALA A 23 -6.54 11.30 -5.19
N ALA A 24 -6.35 10.73 -6.38
CA ALA A 24 -5.38 9.67 -6.60
C ALA A 24 -3.95 10.18 -6.92
N MET A 25 -3.81 11.41 -7.43
CA MET A 25 -2.57 11.91 -8.03
C MET A 25 -1.97 13.11 -7.30
N ASP A 26 -2.80 13.96 -6.69
CA ASP A 26 -2.33 15.16 -6.01
C ASP A 26 -1.61 14.81 -4.70
N GLU A 27 -0.59 15.59 -4.38
CA GLU A 27 0.05 15.62 -3.07
C GLU A 27 -0.79 16.37 -2.04
N ALA A 28 -0.54 16.07 -0.76
CA ALA A 28 -1.07 16.78 0.39
C ALA A 28 0.04 16.86 1.46
N PRO A 29 0.00 17.85 2.37
CA PRO A 29 0.83 17.84 3.56
C PRO A 29 0.68 16.53 4.33
N GLU A 30 1.75 16.07 4.98
CA GLU A 30 1.71 14.83 5.77
C GLU A 30 0.62 14.86 6.85
N SER A 31 0.41 16.00 7.49
CA SER A 31 -0.65 16.19 8.49
C SER A 31 -2.04 15.90 7.93
N VAL A 32 -2.31 16.27 6.68
CA VAL A 32 -3.59 15.98 6.01
C VAL A 32 -3.76 14.48 5.80
N TRP A 33 -2.71 13.78 5.35
CA TRP A 33 -2.78 12.33 5.20
C TRP A 33 -3.00 11.61 6.53
N LEU A 34 -2.31 12.03 7.59
CA LEU A 34 -2.46 11.47 8.93
C LEU A 34 -3.88 11.72 9.47
N GLU A 35 -4.43 12.91 9.25
CA GLU A 35 -5.81 13.24 9.62
C GLU A 35 -6.81 12.34 8.87
N VAL A 36 -6.66 12.14 7.55
CA VAL A 36 -7.51 11.20 6.80
C VAL A 36 -7.46 9.80 7.41
N VAL A 37 -6.25 9.29 7.69
CA VAL A 37 -6.08 7.93 8.23
C VAL A 37 -6.73 7.78 9.62
N GLN A 38 -6.71 8.84 10.44
CA GLN A 38 -7.28 8.82 11.78
C GLN A 38 -8.80 9.02 11.79
N ALA A 39 -9.30 10.02 11.07
CA ALA A 39 -10.70 10.43 11.11
C ALA A 39 -11.61 9.64 10.15
N TYR A 40 -11.05 9.09 9.06
CA TYR A 40 -11.81 8.43 7.99
C TYR A 40 -11.24 7.02 7.69
N PRO A 41 -11.51 6.01 8.56
CA PRO A 41 -10.98 4.66 8.38
C PRO A 41 -11.30 4.03 7.00
N GLU A 42 -12.48 4.30 6.45
CA GLU A 42 -12.92 3.85 5.12
C GLU A 42 -12.09 4.43 3.96
N MET A 43 -11.32 5.49 4.23
CA MET A 43 -10.48 6.17 3.24
C MET A 43 -9.03 5.68 3.23
N ARG A 44 -8.60 4.87 4.22
CA ARG A 44 -7.20 4.44 4.38
C ARG A 44 -6.65 3.70 3.16
N ARG A 45 -7.45 2.81 2.57
CA ARG A 45 -7.13 2.13 1.31
C ARG A 45 -6.83 3.13 0.20
N TRP A 46 -7.62 4.19 0.10
CA TRP A 46 -7.47 5.20 -0.94
C TRP A 46 -6.25 6.09 -0.71
N VAL A 47 -5.93 6.40 0.55
CA VAL A 47 -4.66 7.04 0.93
C VAL A 47 -3.48 6.17 0.49
N ALA A 48 -3.52 4.87 0.78
CA ALA A 48 -2.50 3.92 0.32
C ALA A 48 -2.44 3.81 -1.21
N HIS A 49 -3.52 4.05 -1.97
CA HIS A 49 -3.48 4.07 -3.43
C HIS A 49 -2.91 5.36 -4.03
N ASN A 50 -3.04 6.50 -3.35
CA ASN A 50 -2.56 7.79 -3.83
C ASN A 50 -1.05 7.74 -4.20
N LYS A 51 -0.66 8.27 -5.36
CA LYS A 51 0.72 8.13 -5.88
C LYS A 51 1.77 8.88 -5.07
N THR A 52 1.40 9.99 -4.44
CA THR A 52 2.29 10.93 -3.76
C THR A 52 2.37 10.67 -2.25
N VAL A 53 1.52 9.81 -1.68
CA VAL A 53 1.48 9.49 -0.24
C VAL A 53 2.88 9.31 0.39
N PRO A 54 3.21 10.01 1.49
CA PRO A 54 4.52 9.93 2.14
C PRO A 54 4.87 8.53 2.68
N MET A 55 6.17 8.26 2.81
CA MET A 55 6.65 6.98 3.34
C MET A 55 6.26 6.73 4.80
N SER A 56 6.22 7.77 5.63
CA SER A 56 5.76 7.70 7.02
C SER A 56 4.31 7.22 7.13
N VAL A 57 3.44 7.72 6.26
CA VAL A 57 2.03 7.29 6.17
C VAL A 57 1.94 5.85 5.68
N LEU A 58 2.76 5.44 4.70
CA LEU A 58 2.82 4.03 4.27
C LEU A 58 3.31 3.10 5.38
N ASN A 59 4.25 3.54 6.22
CA ASN A 59 4.69 2.77 7.39
C ASN A 59 3.56 2.55 8.39
N LEU A 60 2.73 3.58 8.63
CA LEU A 60 1.54 3.46 9.47
C LEU A 60 0.54 2.47 8.87
N LEU A 61 0.22 2.61 7.58
CA LEU A 61 -0.77 1.78 6.89
C LEU A 61 -0.30 0.32 6.66
N ALA A 62 1.00 0.06 6.67
CA ALA A 62 1.54 -1.30 6.59
C ALA A 62 1.20 -2.16 7.82
N ALA A 63 0.79 -1.54 8.92
CA ALA A 63 0.34 -2.21 10.14
C ALA A 63 -1.19 -2.06 10.36
N ASP A 64 -1.94 -1.59 9.36
CA ASP A 64 -3.38 -1.44 9.47
C ASP A 64 -4.05 -2.80 9.73
N GLN A 65 -5.15 -2.80 10.48
CA GLN A 65 -5.88 -4.03 10.78
C GLN A 65 -6.61 -4.57 9.54
N ASP A 66 -6.99 -3.69 8.61
CA ASP A 66 -7.63 -4.06 7.36
C ASP A 66 -6.61 -4.63 6.37
N GLU A 67 -6.85 -5.88 5.93
CA GLU A 67 -6.04 -6.55 4.92
C GLU A 67 -5.99 -5.78 3.60
N ASP A 68 -7.11 -5.18 3.16
CA ASP A 68 -7.19 -4.45 1.89
C ASP A 68 -6.27 -3.22 1.89
N VAL A 69 -6.12 -2.56 3.04
CA VAL A 69 -5.19 -1.45 3.23
C VAL A 69 -3.75 -1.95 3.10
N ARG A 70 -3.39 -3.04 3.79
CA ARG A 70 -2.04 -3.63 3.70
C ARG A 70 -1.71 -4.14 2.30
N ILE A 71 -2.68 -4.70 1.58
CA ILE A 71 -2.57 -5.07 0.16
C ILE A 71 -2.23 -3.84 -0.69
N ALA A 72 -2.93 -2.72 -0.51
CA ALA A 72 -2.68 -1.49 -1.26
C ALA A 72 -1.26 -0.94 -1.00
N VAL A 73 -0.75 -1.07 0.24
CA VAL A 73 0.64 -0.73 0.56
C VAL A 73 1.62 -1.69 -0.14
N ALA A 74 1.40 -3.00 -0.08
CA ALA A 74 2.28 -4.01 -0.69
C ALA A 74 2.44 -3.83 -2.21
N GLN A 75 1.46 -3.25 -2.88
CA GLN A 75 1.49 -2.92 -4.31
C GLN A 75 2.36 -1.70 -4.66
N LYS A 76 2.85 -0.93 -3.67
CA LYS A 76 3.67 0.25 -3.95
C LYS A 76 5.04 -0.14 -4.50
N GLY A 77 5.44 0.50 -5.60
CA GLY A 77 6.79 0.35 -6.16
C GLY A 77 7.87 1.15 -5.42
N LYS A 78 7.51 1.92 -4.39
CA LYS A 78 8.42 2.81 -3.64
C LYS A 78 8.70 2.36 -2.21
N LEU A 79 8.34 1.11 -1.86
CA LEU A 79 8.57 0.58 -0.52
C LEU A 79 10.06 0.53 -0.20
N THR A 80 10.38 0.73 1.08
CA THR A 80 11.72 0.52 1.62
C THR A 80 11.99 -0.97 1.80
N ALA A 81 13.26 -1.33 1.96
CA ALA A 81 13.65 -2.72 2.29
C ALA A 81 12.96 -3.22 3.56
N ASP A 82 12.82 -2.37 4.57
CA ASP A 82 12.14 -2.70 5.83
C ASP A 82 10.66 -3.00 5.61
N LEU A 83 9.95 -2.20 4.79
CA LEU A 83 8.55 -2.47 4.48
C LEU A 83 8.37 -3.74 3.66
N PHE A 84 9.25 -4.00 2.68
CA PHE A 84 9.26 -5.29 1.98
C PHE A 84 9.46 -6.45 2.95
N SER A 85 10.40 -6.33 3.89
CA SER A 85 10.70 -7.31 4.92
C SER A 85 9.51 -7.53 5.87
N GLN A 86 8.87 -6.47 6.33
CA GLN A 86 7.69 -6.53 7.20
C GLN A 86 6.51 -7.22 6.51
N LEU A 87 6.08 -6.71 5.35
CA LEU A 87 4.88 -7.19 4.64
C LEU A 87 5.06 -8.59 4.05
N SER A 88 6.29 -9.02 3.79
CA SER A 88 6.55 -10.41 3.40
C SER A 88 6.43 -11.40 4.57
N ARG A 89 6.21 -10.93 5.80
CA ARG A 89 5.86 -11.75 6.97
C ARG A 89 4.43 -11.49 7.44
N ASP A 90 3.63 -10.79 6.64
CA ASP A 90 2.23 -10.49 6.97
C ASP A 90 1.47 -11.81 7.22
N PRO A 91 0.55 -11.85 8.20
CA PRO A 91 -0.27 -13.04 8.43
C PRO A 91 -1.09 -13.43 7.19
N SER A 92 -1.49 -12.46 6.36
CA SER A 92 -2.26 -12.70 5.14
C SER A 92 -1.38 -13.24 4.01
N PRO A 93 -1.67 -14.43 3.45
CA PRO A 93 -0.99 -14.90 2.26
C PRO A 93 -1.22 -13.98 1.05
N THR A 94 -2.37 -13.30 0.96
CA THR A 94 -2.65 -12.33 -0.10
C THR A 94 -1.66 -11.17 -0.07
N VAL A 95 -1.38 -10.60 1.10
CA VAL A 95 -0.38 -9.53 1.26
C VAL A 95 1.02 -10.04 0.89
N ARG A 96 1.41 -11.23 1.38
CA ARG A 96 2.71 -11.83 1.06
C ARG A 96 2.87 -12.11 -0.43
N GLN A 97 1.81 -12.58 -1.10
CA GLN A 97 1.79 -12.78 -2.56
C GLN A 97 2.00 -11.47 -3.30
N ARG A 98 1.37 -10.36 -2.87
CA ARG A 98 1.61 -9.04 -3.47
C ARG A 98 3.06 -8.59 -3.33
N ILE A 99 3.71 -8.90 -2.21
CA ILE A 99 5.15 -8.67 -2.07
C ILE A 99 5.94 -9.58 -3.03
N ALA A 100 5.62 -10.87 -3.15
CA ALA A 100 6.30 -11.74 -4.12
C ALA A 100 6.18 -11.20 -5.57
N SER A 101 4.98 -10.77 -5.98
CA SER A 101 4.70 -10.21 -7.31
C SER A 101 5.28 -8.82 -7.57
N ASN A 102 5.63 -8.06 -6.53
CA ASN A 102 6.09 -6.69 -6.70
C ASN A 102 7.49 -6.68 -7.35
N ALA A 103 7.60 -5.97 -8.46
CA ALA A 103 8.83 -5.92 -9.28
C ALA A 103 10.04 -5.35 -8.51
N LYS A 104 9.79 -4.55 -7.46
CA LYS A 104 10.82 -3.90 -6.64
C LYS A 104 11.20 -4.69 -5.39
N THR A 105 10.57 -5.83 -5.14
CA THR A 105 10.89 -6.70 -4.01
C THR A 105 12.34 -7.18 -4.09
N PRO A 106 13.15 -6.97 -3.03
CA PRO A 106 14.54 -7.43 -2.99
C PRO A 106 14.65 -8.94 -3.18
N THR A 107 15.71 -9.39 -3.85
CA THR A 107 15.96 -10.82 -4.12
C THR A 107 15.92 -11.66 -2.84
N ALA A 108 16.60 -11.22 -1.77
CA ALA A 108 16.61 -11.93 -0.48
C ALA A 108 15.20 -12.11 0.12
N VAL A 109 14.29 -11.15 -0.10
CA VAL A 109 12.89 -11.28 0.33
C VAL A 109 12.15 -12.30 -0.53
N ARG A 110 12.38 -12.31 -1.85
CA ARG A 110 11.81 -13.32 -2.75
C ARG A 110 12.32 -14.73 -2.45
N GLU A 111 13.61 -14.90 -2.20
CA GLU A 111 14.20 -16.20 -1.83
C GLU A 111 13.54 -16.78 -0.56
N ARG A 112 13.29 -15.93 0.44
CA ARG A 112 12.55 -16.36 1.63
C ARG A 112 11.11 -16.75 1.31
N LEU A 113 10.42 -15.96 0.49
CA LEU A 113 9.04 -16.23 0.08
C LEU A 113 8.94 -17.47 -0.84
N ALA A 114 10.00 -17.88 -1.51
CA ALA A 114 10.02 -19.11 -2.31
C ALA A 114 9.83 -20.39 -1.45
N SER A 115 9.98 -20.27 -0.14
CA SER A 115 9.68 -21.31 0.87
C SER A 115 8.50 -20.94 1.77
N ASP A 116 7.61 -20.03 1.32
CA ASP A 116 6.40 -19.68 2.07
C ASP A 116 5.49 -20.91 2.27
N ALA A 117 4.76 -20.93 3.38
CA ALA A 117 3.83 -22.02 3.70
C ALA A 117 2.61 -22.03 2.76
N ASP A 118 2.26 -20.88 2.18
CA ASP A 118 1.25 -20.79 1.13
C ASP A 118 1.88 -21.04 -0.24
N GLU A 119 1.44 -22.10 -0.92
CA GLU A 119 2.02 -22.53 -2.20
C GLU A 119 1.85 -21.47 -3.31
N SER A 120 0.79 -20.65 -3.25
CA SER A 120 0.57 -19.57 -4.23
C SER A 120 1.61 -18.47 -4.06
N VAL A 121 1.99 -18.16 -2.81
CA VAL A 121 3.07 -17.22 -2.49
C VAL A 121 4.41 -17.79 -2.93
N ALA A 122 4.68 -19.05 -2.58
CA ALA A 122 5.94 -19.73 -2.93
C ALA A 122 6.16 -19.86 -4.43
N THR A 123 5.10 -20.19 -5.18
CA THR A 123 5.14 -20.29 -6.64
C THR A 123 5.41 -18.93 -7.26
N GLU A 124 4.67 -17.88 -6.87
CA GLU A 124 4.88 -16.53 -7.41
C GLU A 124 6.32 -16.05 -7.14
N ALA A 125 6.85 -16.28 -5.94
CA ALA A 125 8.21 -15.90 -5.60
C ALA A 125 9.26 -16.62 -6.47
N ARG A 126 9.10 -17.94 -6.67
CA ARG A 126 9.96 -18.73 -7.57
C ARG A 126 9.90 -18.25 -9.01
N THR A 127 8.69 -17.98 -9.53
CA THR A 127 8.51 -17.45 -10.89
C THR A 127 9.20 -16.12 -11.11
N ARG A 128 9.34 -15.29 -10.07
CA ARG A 128 10.03 -13.99 -10.15
C ARG A 128 11.54 -14.04 -9.87
N LEU A 129 12.08 -15.21 -9.52
CA LEU A 129 13.51 -15.44 -9.33
C LEU A 129 14.18 -16.05 -10.58
N GLY A 130 13.42 -16.82 -11.37
CA GLY A 130 13.83 -17.30 -12.69
C GLY A 130 13.73 -16.21 -13.76
#